data_AF-A0A6G4ZC54-F1
#
_entry.id   AF-A0A6G4ZC54-F1
#
_cell.length_a   1.000
_cell.length_b   1.000
_cell.length_c   1.000
_cell.angle_alpha   90.00
_cell.angle_beta   90.00
_cell.angle_gamma   90.00
#
_symmetry.space_group_name_H-M   'P 1'
#
loop_
_entity.id
_entity.type
_entity.pdbx_description
1 polymer ?
#
loop_
_entity_poly.entity_id
_entity_poly.type
_entity_poly.pdbx_seq_one_letter_code
_entity_poly.pdbx_strand_id
1 'polypeptide(L)'
;MFSFTFDEKEYTLSEDKLLYFFNEDVEGFDIDKLFEILNSSEGISFGKAYYDGPCEECKFGLEEKKKSFPFLEFNMFIYSKNGKFVISNIEKAYEGLTYNKLLRDKKVDKSYLVNINVCKNCGNFAVEVEELEV
;
A
#
# COMPACT_ATOMS: atom_id res chain seq x y z
N MET A 1 10.07 5.48 -6.71
CA MET A 1 9.26 4.76 -7.73
C MET A 1 9.35 3.26 -7.51
N PHE A 2 8.36 2.49 -7.95
CA PHE A 2 8.35 1.02 -7.93
C PHE A 2 7.63 0.49 -9.18
N SER A 3 8.10 -0.59 -9.81
CA SER A 3 7.44 -1.20 -10.97
C SER A 3 7.08 -2.65 -10.71
N PHE A 4 5.94 -3.09 -11.27
CA PHE A 4 5.51 -4.49 -11.24
C PHE A 4 4.77 -4.85 -12.53
N THR A 5 4.67 -6.15 -12.81
CA THR A 5 3.92 -6.67 -13.96
C THR A 5 2.68 -7.41 -13.48
N PHE A 6 1.55 -7.16 -14.15
CA PHE A 6 0.28 -7.84 -13.87
C PHE A 6 -0.47 -8.11 -15.18
N ASP A 7 -0.91 -9.36 -15.41
CA ASP A 7 -1.55 -9.79 -16.67
C ASP A 7 -0.81 -9.25 -17.92
N GLU A 8 0.52 -9.45 -17.98
CA GLU A 8 1.43 -9.00 -19.09
C GLU A 8 1.58 -7.48 -19.26
N LYS A 9 0.92 -6.66 -18.44
CA LYS A 9 1.05 -5.21 -18.43
C LYS A 9 1.99 -4.75 -17.32
N GLU A 10 2.93 -3.88 -17.68
CA GLU A 10 3.79 -3.18 -16.71
C GLU A 10 3.05 -1.99 -16.09
N TYR A 11 3.19 -1.86 -14.78
CA TYR A 11 2.71 -0.74 -13.98
C TYR A 11 3.89 -0.11 -13.25
N THR A 12 3.86 1.22 -13.14
CA THR A 12 4.87 1.99 -12.41
C THR A 12 4.14 2.88 -11.42
N LEU A 13 4.49 2.74 -10.15
CA LEU A 13 4.12 3.63 -9.06
C LEU A 13 5.18 4.72 -8.95
N SER A 14 4.77 5.96 -9.18
CA SER A 14 5.60 7.15 -9.16
C SER A 14 4.78 8.35 -8.69
N GLU A 15 5.42 9.40 -8.20
CA GLU A 15 4.71 10.56 -7.64
C GLU A 15 3.76 11.23 -8.64
N ASP A 16 4.08 11.26 -9.93
CA ASP A 16 3.22 11.81 -10.98
C ASP A 16 1.91 11.02 -11.21
N LYS A 17 1.86 9.77 -10.73
CA LYS A 17 0.70 8.88 -10.81
C LYS A 17 -0.02 8.71 -9.47
N LEU A 18 0.50 9.32 -8.41
CA LEU A 18 -0.10 9.29 -7.08
C LEU A 18 -1.31 10.23 -7.06
N LEU A 19 -2.50 9.67 -6.82
CA LEU A 19 -3.73 10.44 -6.63
C LEU A 19 -3.72 11.10 -5.25
N TYR A 20 -3.45 10.30 -4.22
CA TYR A 20 -3.25 10.75 -2.86
C TYR A 20 -2.50 9.70 -2.03
N PHE A 21 -1.85 10.17 -0.97
CA PHE A 21 -1.23 9.36 0.06
C PHE A 21 -1.80 9.81 1.40
N PHE A 22 -2.66 8.98 2.00
CA PHE A 22 -3.35 9.30 3.24
C PHE A 22 -2.67 8.58 4.41
N ASN A 23 -1.86 9.32 5.16
CA ASN A 23 -1.20 8.88 6.39
C ASN A 23 -1.22 10.04 7.40
N GLU A 24 -2.16 10.01 8.35
CA GLU A 24 -2.27 11.07 9.36
C GLU A 24 -1.41 10.80 10.61
N ASP A 25 -1.00 9.55 10.84
CA ASP A 25 -0.58 9.10 12.17
C ASP A 25 0.88 8.63 12.28
N VAL A 26 1.53 8.27 11.16
CA VAL A 26 2.85 7.60 11.19
C VAL A 26 3.95 8.51 10.66
N GLU A 27 4.65 9.19 11.56
CA GLU A 27 5.83 9.99 11.27
C GLU A 27 6.95 9.11 10.66
N GLY A 28 7.57 9.59 9.58
CA GLY A 28 8.65 8.88 8.89
C GLY A 28 8.20 7.78 7.93
N PHE A 29 6.89 7.67 7.66
CA PHE A 29 6.35 6.84 6.59
C PHE A 29 5.68 7.70 5.52
N ASP A 30 6.45 8.10 4.50
CA ASP A 30 5.99 8.85 3.34
C ASP A 30 6.05 7.97 2.07
N ILE A 31 5.71 8.56 0.92
CA ILE A 31 5.71 7.86 -0.36
C ILE A 31 7.10 7.34 -0.74
N ASP A 32 8.15 8.10 -0.44
CA ASP A 32 9.54 7.70 -0.69
C ASP A 32 9.91 6.49 0.16
N LYS A 33 9.53 6.51 1.44
CA LYS A 33 9.76 5.37 2.33
C LYS A 33 9.00 4.14 1.88
N LEU A 34 7.76 4.29 1.41
CA LEU A 34 7.01 3.19 0.81
C LEU A 34 7.76 2.60 -0.39
N PHE A 35 8.25 3.44 -1.32
CA PHE A 35 9.01 2.95 -2.46
C PHE A 35 10.32 2.26 -2.06
N GLU A 36 11.04 2.79 -1.07
CA GLU A 36 12.23 2.13 -0.51
C GLU A 36 11.91 0.71 -0.02
N ILE A 37 10.83 0.55 0.73
CA ILE A 37 10.39 -0.74 1.27
C ILE A 37 9.98 -1.69 0.14
N LEU A 38 9.15 -1.24 -0.82
CA LEU A 38 8.71 -2.09 -1.93
C LEU A 38 9.87 -2.58 -2.79
N ASN A 39 10.86 -1.74 -3.08
CA ASN A 39 12.02 -2.12 -3.89
C ASN A 39 13.02 -3.02 -3.15
N SER A 40 13.03 -2.98 -1.82
CA SER A 40 13.92 -3.82 -1.00
C SER A 40 13.26 -5.13 -0.54
N SER A 41 11.98 -5.33 -0.87
CA SER A 41 11.20 -6.51 -0.49
C SER A 41 11.05 -7.48 -1.65
N GLU A 42 10.97 -8.77 -1.33
CA GLU A 42 10.72 -9.83 -2.30
C GLU A 42 9.25 -10.27 -2.24
N GLY A 43 8.74 -10.87 -3.32
CA GLY A 43 7.40 -11.49 -3.33
C GLY A 43 6.22 -10.51 -3.36
N ILE A 44 6.43 -9.24 -3.71
CA ILE A 44 5.35 -8.28 -3.91
C ILE A 44 4.48 -8.71 -5.09
N SER A 45 3.19 -8.96 -4.83
CA SER A 45 2.24 -9.40 -5.83
C SER A 45 0.90 -8.70 -5.63
N PHE A 46 0.52 -7.88 -6.61
CA PHE A 46 -0.78 -7.21 -6.60
C PHE A 46 -1.88 -8.18 -7.03
N GLY A 47 -3.00 -8.16 -6.31
CA GLY A 47 -4.20 -8.95 -6.60
C GLY A 47 -5.25 -8.14 -7.35
N LYS A 48 -6.22 -8.79 -8.00
CA LYS A 48 -7.39 -8.09 -8.56
C LYS A 48 -8.31 -7.66 -7.42
N ALA A 49 -8.70 -6.40 -7.42
CA ALA A 49 -9.73 -5.85 -6.53
C ALA A 49 -10.84 -5.18 -7.35
N TYR A 50 -11.99 -5.02 -6.73
CA TYR A 50 -13.19 -4.47 -7.34
C TYR A 50 -13.84 -3.49 -6.36
N TYR A 51 -14.03 -2.24 -6.79
CA TYR A 51 -14.64 -1.19 -5.96
C TYR A 51 -15.92 -0.67 -6.61
N ASP A 52 -16.77 -0.04 -5.79
CA ASP A 52 -18.05 0.54 -6.23
C ASP A 52 -17.87 1.90 -6.93
N GLY A 53 -16.70 2.53 -6.77
CA GLY A 53 -16.33 3.78 -7.42
C GLY A 53 -15.30 3.59 -8.55
N PRO A 54 -15.38 4.37 -9.65
CA PRO A 54 -14.36 4.36 -10.69
C PRO A 54 -13.06 5.01 -10.20
N CYS A 55 -11.97 4.78 -10.93
CA CYS A 55 -10.76 5.59 -10.79
C CYS A 55 -11.09 7.07 -11.04
N GLU A 56 -10.70 7.93 -10.11
CA GLU A 56 -11.02 9.37 -10.16
C GLU A 56 -10.41 10.08 -11.37
N GLU A 57 -9.23 9.62 -11.81
CA GLU A 57 -8.54 10.17 -12.96
C GLU A 57 -9.24 9.80 -14.27
N CYS A 58 -9.23 8.52 -14.64
CA CYS A 58 -9.64 8.10 -15.98
C CYS A 58 -11.12 7.74 -16.09
N LYS A 59 -11.82 7.59 -14.96
CA LYS A 59 -13.26 7.25 -14.87
C LYS A 59 -13.66 6.03 -15.71
N PHE A 60 -12.71 5.12 -15.97
CA PHE A 60 -12.92 3.95 -16.82
C PHE A 60 -14.11 3.12 -16.35
N GLY A 61 -15.06 2.81 -17.24
CA GLY A 61 -16.26 2.05 -16.90
C GLY A 61 -17.48 2.88 -16.51
N LEU A 62 -17.31 4.18 -16.26
CA LEU A 62 -18.39 5.04 -15.76
C LEU A 62 -19.43 5.32 -16.86
N GLU A 63 -18.98 5.62 -18.09
CA GLU A 63 -19.88 5.83 -19.24
C GLU A 63 -20.67 4.57 -19.58
N GLU A 64 -20.05 3.40 -19.44
CA GLU A 64 -20.68 2.10 -19.61
C GLU A 64 -21.58 1.69 -18.43
N LYS A 65 -21.76 2.56 -17.43
CA LYS A 65 -22.58 2.34 -16.23
C LYS A 65 -22.22 1.04 -15.50
N LYS A 66 -20.91 0.71 -15.45
CA LYS A 66 -20.44 -0.41 -14.65
C LYS A 66 -20.76 -0.14 -13.18
N LYS A 67 -21.12 -1.21 -12.47
CA LYS A 67 -21.39 -1.17 -11.02
C LYS A 67 -20.19 -1.57 -10.17
N SER A 68 -19.11 -1.98 -10.83
CA SER A 68 -17.90 -2.49 -10.19
C SER A 68 -16.72 -2.18 -11.09
N PHE A 69 -15.68 -1.61 -10.50
CA PHE A 69 -14.55 -1.03 -11.21
C PHE A 69 -13.29 -1.81 -10.84
N PRO A 70 -12.52 -2.29 -11.83
CA PRO A 70 -11.37 -3.14 -11.58
C PRO A 70 -10.13 -2.34 -11.19
N PHE A 71 -9.49 -2.77 -10.11
CA PHE A 71 -8.22 -2.25 -9.63
C PHE A 71 -7.26 -3.41 -9.33
N LEU A 72 -6.00 -3.06 -9.05
CA LEU A 72 -4.99 -3.94 -8.52
C LEU A 72 -4.64 -3.48 -7.11
N GLU A 73 -4.69 -4.39 -6.14
CA GLU A 73 -4.48 -4.07 -4.73
C GLU A 73 -3.28 -4.83 -4.16
N PHE A 74 -2.51 -4.17 -3.32
CA PHE A 74 -1.52 -4.79 -2.45
C PHE A 74 -1.66 -4.25 -1.03
N ASN A 75 -1.60 -5.15 -0.06
CA ASN A 75 -1.72 -4.83 1.37
C ASN A 75 -0.44 -5.22 2.10
N MET A 76 0.01 -4.36 3.01
CA MET A 76 1.11 -4.64 3.93
C MET A 76 0.82 -4.02 5.29
N PHE A 77 1.55 -4.46 6.31
CA PHE A 77 1.49 -3.87 7.63
C PHE A 77 2.74 -3.06 7.90
N ILE A 78 2.56 -1.89 8.49
CA ILE A 78 3.65 -1.13 9.12
C ILE A 78 3.41 -1.07 10.62
N TYR A 79 4.50 -1.02 11.37
CA TYR A 79 4.48 -0.94 12.82
C TYR A 79 5.20 0.32 13.26
N SER A 80 4.62 0.99 14.25
CA SER A 80 5.15 2.24 14.77
C SER A 80 5.47 2.13 16.26
N LYS A 81 6.30 3.06 16.74
CA LYS A 81 6.58 3.27 18.15
C LYS A 81 6.40 4.75 18.45
N ASN A 82 5.49 5.09 19.36
CA ASN A 82 5.17 6.47 19.70
C ASN A 82 4.86 7.32 18.44
N GLY A 83 4.12 6.76 17.48
CA GLY A 83 3.75 7.43 16.24
C GLY A 83 4.86 7.50 15.17
N LYS A 84 6.05 6.96 15.42
CA LYS A 84 7.15 6.93 14.42
C LYS A 84 7.26 5.56 13.77
N PHE A 85 7.42 5.51 12.46
CA PHE A 85 7.65 4.28 11.71
C PHE A 85 8.86 3.49 12.27
N VAL A 86 8.70 2.16 12.38
CA VAL A 86 9.77 1.26 12.84
C VAL A 86 10.12 0.21 11.80
N ILE A 87 9.14 -0.56 11.35
CA ILE A 87 9.36 -1.68 10.42
C ILE A 87 8.06 -2.08 9.74
N SER A 88 8.18 -2.59 8.51
CA SER A 88 7.12 -3.24 7.74
C SER A 88 7.20 -4.76 7.81
N ASN A 89 6.05 -5.45 7.69
CA ASN A 89 6.02 -6.91 7.65
C ASN A 89 6.60 -7.54 6.37
N ILE A 90 6.86 -6.74 5.33
CA ILE A 90 7.45 -7.22 4.06
C ILE A 90 8.96 -6.97 3.97
N GLU A 91 9.53 -6.20 4.91
CA GLU A 91 10.97 -5.98 4.95
C GLU A 91 11.70 -7.26 5.37
N LYS A 92 12.88 -7.49 4.78
CA LYS A 92 13.76 -8.60 5.15
C LYS A 92 14.13 -8.62 6.64
N ALA A 93 14.27 -7.44 7.26
CA ALA A 93 14.56 -7.31 8.69
C ALA A 93 13.42 -7.85 9.58
N TYR A 94 12.22 -8.05 9.03
CA TYR A 94 11.08 -8.62 9.72
C TYR A 94 11.05 -10.16 9.69
N GLU A 95 11.87 -10.81 8.85
CA GLU A 95 11.90 -12.27 8.76
C GLU A 95 12.12 -12.93 10.14
N GLY A 96 11.23 -13.86 10.50
CA GLY A 96 11.25 -14.53 11.82
C GLY A 96 10.78 -13.66 13.00
N LEU A 97 10.28 -12.45 12.74
CA LEU A 97 9.57 -11.63 13.72
C LEU A 97 8.06 -11.79 13.59
N THR A 98 7.34 -11.28 14.59
CA THR A 98 5.88 -11.12 14.58
C THR A 98 5.55 -9.84 15.32
N TYR A 99 4.41 -9.22 15.00
CA TYR A 99 3.93 -8.05 15.73
C TYR A 99 3.89 -8.31 17.24
N ASN A 100 3.31 -9.43 17.67
CA ASN A 100 3.24 -9.82 19.09
C ASN A 100 4.61 -9.92 19.76
N LYS A 101 5.65 -10.39 19.06
CA LYS A 101 7.02 -10.42 19.59
C LYS A 101 7.57 -9.00 19.76
N LEU A 102 7.42 -8.15 18.74
CA LEU A 102 7.85 -6.75 18.78
C LEU A 102 7.14 -5.95 19.88
N LEU A 103 5.83 -6.18 20.05
CA LEU A 103 5.01 -5.54 21.08
C LEU A 103 5.44 -5.97 22.49
N ARG A 104 5.63 -7.28 22.73
CA ARG A 104 6.16 -7.79 24.00
C ARG A 104 7.54 -7.23 24.33
N ASP A 105 8.40 -7.10 23.32
CA ASP A 105 9.74 -6.53 23.42
C ASP A 105 9.73 -4.99 23.51
N LYS A 106 8.53 -4.36 23.50
CA LYS A 106 8.30 -2.90 23.52
C LYS A 106 8.98 -2.12 22.38
N LYS A 107 9.28 -2.80 21.27
CA LYS A 107 9.89 -2.20 20.08
C LYS A 107 8.88 -1.42 19.23
N VAL A 108 7.61 -1.80 19.31
CA VAL A 108 6.48 -1.15 18.65
C VAL A 108 5.32 -1.04 19.65
N ASP A 109 4.36 -0.17 19.40
CA ASP A 109 3.11 -0.07 20.17
C ASP A 109 1.86 -0.02 19.30
N LYS A 110 1.96 0.33 18.01
CA LYS A 110 0.83 0.37 17.08
C LYS A 110 1.13 -0.39 15.79
N SER A 111 0.05 -0.81 15.12
CA SER A 111 0.07 -1.45 13.81
C SER A 111 -0.89 -0.75 12.87
N TYR A 112 -0.52 -0.67 11.60
CA TYR A 112 -1.31 -0.01 10.58
C TYR A 112 -1.38 -0.91 9.35
N LEU A 113 -2.54 -0.94 8.70
CA LEU A 113 -2.71 -1.52 7.38
C LEU A 113 -2.39 -0.45 6.34
N VAL A 114 -1.48 -0.76 5.43
CA VAL A 114 -1.21 0.06 4.24
C VAL A 114 -1.88 -0.62 3.06
N ASN A 115 -2.86 0.05 2.47
CA ASN A 115 -3.53 -0.35 1.24
C ASN A 115 -2.95 0.44 0.07
N ILE A 116 -2.48 -0.26 -0.96
CA ILE A 116 -2.02 0.35 -2.22
C ILE A 116 -2.98 -0.09 -3.31
N ASN A 117 -3.73 0.87 -3.85
CA ASN A 117 -4.77 0.62 -4.83
C ASN A 117 -4.44 1.26 -6.18
N VAL A 118 -4.28 0.46 -7.22
CA VAL A 118 -3.81 0.87 -8.54
C VAL A 118 -4.91 0.67 -9.58
N CYS A 119 -5.27 1.73 -10.32
CA CYS A 119 -6.23 1.61 -11.40
C CYS A 119 -5.72 0.65 -12.47
N LYS A 120 -6.47 -0.44 -12.73
CA LYS A 120 -6.07 -1.43 -13.74
C LYS A 120 -5.94 -0.80 -15.14
N ASN A 121 -6.70 0.27 -15.42
CA ASN A 121 -6.71 0.95 -16.72
C ASN A 121 -5.54 1.93 -16.90
N CYS A 122 -5.46 3.01 -16.11
CA CYS A 122 -4.44 4.05 -16.31
C CYS A 122 -3.18 3.88 -15.45
N GLY A 123 -3.22 3.06 -14.40
CA GLY A 123 -2.09 2.85 -13.50
C GLY A 123 -1.89 3.95 -12.46
N ASN A 124 -2.74 4.98 -12.40
CA ASN A 124 -2.77 5.90 -11.26
C ASN A 124 -3.19 5.14 -10.01
N PHE A 125 -2.67 5.56 -8.86
CA PHE A 125 -2.83 4.82 -7.62
C PHE A 125 -3.04 5.73 -6.43
N ALA A 126 -3.58 5.14 -5.37
CA ALA A 126 -3.73 5.77 -4.07
C ALA A 126 -3.11 4.87 -3.00
N VAL A 127 -2.72 5.49 -1.89
CA VAL A 127 -2.22 4.79 -0.70
C VAL A 127 -3.00 5.28 0.51
N GLU A 128 -3.52 4.35 1.29
CA GLU A 128 -4.21 4.61 2.54
C GLU A 128 -3.50 3.87 3.68
N VAL A 129 -3.27 4.56 4.79
CA VAL A 129 -2.66 4.02 6.01
C VAL A 129 -3.68 4.12 7.13
N GLU A 130 -4.18 2.98 7.60
CA GLU A 130 -5.21 2.89 8.62
C GLU A 130 -4.67 2.24 9.89
N GLU A 131 -4.82 2.88 11.05
CA GLU A 131 -4.51 2.24 12.33
C GLU A 131 -5.44 1.05 12.57
N LEU A 132 -4.86 -0.08 12.96
CA LEU A 132 -5.63 -1.22 13.42
C LEU A 132 -5.68 -1.20 14.95
N GLU A 133 -6.86 -0.93 15.49
CA GLU A 133 -7.13 -1.08 16.92
C GLU A 133 -7.04 -2.56 17.30
N VAL A 134 -6.26 -2.87 18.34
CA VAL A 134 -6.06 -4.22 18.90
C VAL A 134 -6.81 -4.38 20.21
#